data_AF-A0A168LN47-F1
#
_entry.id   AF-A0A168LN47-F1
#
_cell.length_a   1.000
_cell.length_b   1.000
_cell.length_c   1.000
_cell.angle_alpha   90.00
_cell.angle_beta   90.00
_cell.angle_gamma   90.00
#
_symmetry.space_group_name_H-M   'P 1'
#
loop_
_entity.id
_entity.type
_entity.pdbx_description
1 polymer ?
#
loop_
_entity_poly.entity_id
_entity_poly.type
_entity_poly.pdbx_seq_one_letter_code
_entity_poly.pdbx_strand_id
1 'polypeptide(L)'
;MPLLSESPLCPICLSQIEDAIHMMVSCPMKKETWKAGQAMLLKPIVNPLLIWQVITFQSLPRSNKELQASIPDLITYGRILQVIWSCHWQVVFDQATWSHANAMNRLRNSECYRKNVEGEEGRKEVQTTD
;
A
#
# COMPACT_ATOMS: atom_id res chain seq x y z
N MET A 1 -22.97 -16.65 19.19
CA MET A 1 -21.67 -16.55 18.47
C MET A 1 -20.66 -16.09 19.50
N PRO A 2 -19.75 -16.95 20.02
CA PRO A 2 -18.80 -16.49 21.01
C PRO A 2 -17.74 -15.65 20.31
N LEU A 3 -17.66 -14.38 20.71
CA LEU A 3 -16.54 -13.49 20.44
C LEU A 3 -15.31 -14.16 21.07
N LEU A 4 -14.38 -14.64 20.24
CA LEU A 4 -13.03 -14.93 20.69
C LEU A 4 -12.56 -13.69 21.46
N SER A 5 -11.96 -13.87 22.64
CA SER A 5 -11.18 -12.80 23.24
C SER A 5 -9.99 -12.57 22.31
N GLU A 6 -10.20 -11.79 21.26
CA GLU A 6 -9.22 -11.50 20.25
C GLU A 6 -8.06 -10.83 20.97
N SER A 7 -6.93 -11.53 21.01
CA SER A 7 -5.69 -11.00 21.55
C SER A 7 -5.49 -9.60 20.99
N PRO A 8 -5.12 -8.59 21.81
CA PRO A 8 -4.84 -7.26 21.29
C PRO A 8 -3.63 -7.25 20.37
N LEU A 9 -2.89 -8.36 20.28
CA LEU A 9 -1.72 -8.52 19.45
C LEU A 9 -2.08 -8.62 17.96
N CYS A 10 -1.23 -8.05 17.13
CA CYS A 10 -1.31 -8.17 15.68
C CYS A 10 -1.37 -9.64 15.25
N PRO A 11 -2.39 -10.06 14.46
CA PRO A 11 -2.59 -11.44 14.03
C PRO A 11 -1.49 -11.95 13.08
N ILE A 12 -0.63 -11.04 12.60
CA ILE A 12 0.46 -11.36 11.67
C ILE A 12 1.79 -11.55 12.39
N CYS A 13 2.19 -10.60 13.24
CA CYS A 13 3.51 -10.64 13.89
C CYS A 13 3.46 -11.19 15.32
N LEU A 14 2.27 -11.25 15.92
CA LEU A 14 2.00 -11.76 17.28
C LEU A 14 2.88 -11.14 18.38
N SER A 15 3.49 -9.97 18.15
CA SER A 15 4.51 -9.40 19.04
C SER A 15 4.18 -8.01 19.58
N GLN A 16 3.26 -7.27 18.95
CA GLN A 16 2.84 -5.94 19.39
C GLN A 16 1.33 -5.81 19.32
N ILE A 17 0.78 -4.90 20.13
CA ILE A 17 -0.64 -4.53 20.06
C ILE A 17 -0.93 -3.96 18.68
N GLU A 18 -2.03 -4.37 18.07
CA GLU A 18 -2.46 -3.84 16.79
C GLU A 18 -3.26 -2.55 16.97
N ASP A 19 -2.57 -1.42 16.79
CA ASP A 19 -3.20 -0.14 16.52
C ASP A 19 -3.26 0.15 15.01
N ALA A 20 -3.87 1.27 14.62
CA ALA A 20 -4.00 1.63 13.19
C ALA A 20 -2.64 1.80 12.48
N ILE A 21 -1.60 2.26 13.18
CA ILE A 21 -0.27 2.44 12.62
C ILE A 21 0.41 1.09 12.43
N HIS A 22 0.28 0.18 13.39
CA HIS A 22 0.80 -1.19 13.31
C HIS A 22 0.07 -2.01 12.26
N MET A 23 -1.25 -1.88 12.19
CA MET A 23 -2.08 -2.53 11.18
C MET A 23 -1.62 -2.14 9.77
N MET A 24 -1.35 -0.87 9.51
CA MET A 24 -1.08 -0.39 8.15
C MET A 24 0.42 -0.30 7.81
N VAL A 25 1.28 0.04 8.76
CA VAL A 25 2.65 0.50 8.46
C VAL A 25 3.73 -0.16 9.32
N SER A 26 3.65 -0.09 10.64
CA SER A 26 4.81 -0.37 11.51
C SER A 26 5.04 -1.86 11.82
N CYS A 27 4.12 -2.74 11.43
CA CYS A 27 4.30 -4.18 11.58
C CYS A 27 5.58 -4.66 10.85
N PRO A 28 6.51 -5.37 11.53
CA PRO A 28 7.76 -5.84 10.91
C PRO A 28 7.52 -6.71 9.68
N MET A 29 6.45 -7.50 9.68
CA MET A 29 6.08 -8.38 8.57
C MET A 29 5.53 -7.62 7.35
N LYS A 30 5.06 -6.38 7.53
CA LYS A 30 4.57 -5.53 6.43
C LYS A 30 5.69 -4.64 5.86
N LYS A 31 6.81 -4.52 6.57
CA LYS A 31 7.95 -3.65 6.22
C LYS A 31 8.52 -3.96 4.83
N GLU A 32 8.65 -5.23 4.46
CA GLU A 32 9.22 -5.61 3.17
C GLU A 32 8.29 -5.24 2.00
N THR A 33 6.97 -5.32 2.19
CA THR A 33 5.99 -4.84 1.20
C THR A 33 6.11 -3.33 1.00
N TRP A 34 6.24 -2.56 2.09
CA TRP A 34 6.49 -1.13 2.03
C TRP A 34 7.80 -0.79 1.32
N LYS A 35 8.91 -1.45 1.69
CA LYS A 35 10.21 -1.25 1.03
C LYS A 35 10.13 -1.52 -0.47
N ALA A 36 9.48 -2.60 -0.86
CA ALA A 36 9.43 -2.99 -2.25
C ALA A 36 8.55 -2.04 -3.09
N GLY A 37 7.42 -1.57 -2.54
CA GLY A 37 6.62 -0.54 -3.21
C GLY A 37 7.32 0.80 -3.31
N GLN A 38 8.09 1.18 -2.29
CA GLN A 38 8.91 2.39 -2.34
C GLN A 38 10.09 2.30 -3.31
N ALA A 39 10.67 1.11 -3.49
CA ALA A 39 11.69 0.91 -4.51
C ALA A 39 11.15 1.22 -5.92
N MET A 40 9.84 1.06 -6.15
CA MET A 40 9.18 1.46 -7.39
C MET A 40 9.15 2.98 -7.59
N LEU A 41 9.18 3.75 -6.51
CA LEU A 41 9.18 5.22 -6.53
C LEU A 41 10.58 5.82 -6.67
N LEU A 42 11.64 5.01 -6.61
CA LEU A 42 13.04 5.47 -6.46
C LEU A 42 13.21 6.46 -5.28
N LYS A 43 12.32 6.39 -4.29
CA LYS A 43 12.27 7.28 -3.11
C LYS A 43 12.38 6.46 -1.84
N PRO A 44 13.48 6.55 -1.08
CA PRO A 44 13.63 5.82 0.17
C PRO A 44 12.91 6.57 1.32
N ILE A 45 11.73 6.11 1.72
CA ILE A 45 11.04 6.51 2.96
C ILE A 45 11.05 5.34 3.95
N VAL A 46 12.13 5.22 4.71
CA VAL A 46 12.30 4.07 5.63
C VAL A 46 11.51 4.25 6.92
N ASN A 47 11.12 5.47 7.29
CA ASN A 47 10.45 5.75 8.56
C ASN A 47 8.93 5.50 8.47
N PRO A 48 8.37 4.53 9.23
CA PRO A 48 6.94 4.25 9.28
C PRO A 48 6.08 5.46 9.63
N LEU A 49 6.57 6.37 10.47
CA LEU A 49 5.82 7.55 10.87
C LEU A 49 5.64 8.53 9.71
N LEU A 50 6.65 8.69 8.85
CA LEU A 50 6.55 9.53 7.66
C LEU A 50 5.55 8.94 6.66
N ILE A 51 5.58 7.62 6.47
CA ILE A 51 4.59 6.92 5.66
C ILE A 51 3.19 7.18 6.21
N TRP A 52 3.00 7.00 7.53
CA TRP A 52 1.72 7.25 8.21
C TRP A 52 1.22 8.69 7.98
N GLN A 53 2.10 9.69 8.12
CA GLN A 53 1.76 11.10 7.88
C GLN A 53 1.33 11.36 6.44
N VAL A 54 2.01 10.76 5.46
CA VAL A 54 1.66 10.90 4.04
C VAL A 54 0.31 10.28 3.74
N ILE A 55 0.06 9.05 4.18
CA ILE A 55 -1.18 8.33 3.88
C ILE A 55 -2.40 8.86 4.64
N THR A 56 -2.17 9.57 5.74
CA THR A 56 -3.22 10.31 6.48
C THR A 56 -3.26 11.79 6.10
N PHE A 57 -2.56 12.17 5.03
CA PHE A 57 -2.55 13.50 4.45
C PHE A 57 -2.09 14.64 5.38
N GLN A 58 -1.41 14.31 6.48
CA GLN A 58 -0.90 15.29 7.45
C GLN A 58 0.27 16.12 6.89
N SER A 59 1.02 15.54 5.95
CA SER A 59 2.23 16.14 5.39
C SER A 59 2.09 16.56 3.92
N LEU A 60 0.87 16.78 3.44
CA LEU A 60 0.66 17.23 2.05
C LEU A 60 1.14 18.68 1.85
N PRO A 61 1.74 18.99 0.69
CA PRO A 61 2.04 20.37 0.33
C PRO A 61 0.77 21.22 0.24
N ARG A 62 0.88 22.48 0.68
CA ARG A 62 -0.24 23.44 0.60
C ARG A 62 -0.35 24.09 -0.78
N SER A 63 0.74 24.14 -1.54
CA SER A 63 0.71 24.73 -2.88
C SER A 63 0.12 23.72 -3.87
N ASN A 64 -0.72 24.21 -4.79
CA ASN A 64 -1.36 23.36 -5.78
C ASN A 64 -0.32 22.65 -6.69
N LYS A 65 0.73 23.37 -7.09
CA LYS A 65 1.82 22.82 -7.91
C LYS A 65 2.53 21.65 -7.22
N GLU A 66 2.89 21.79 -5.95
CA GLU A 66 3.57 20.72 -5.22
C GLU A 66 2.61 19.57 -4.89
N LEU A 67 1.34 19.86 -4.62
CA LEU A 67 0.31 18.84 -4.45
C LEU A 67 0.17 17.98 -5.72
N GLN A 68 0.06 18.61 -6.89
CA GLN A 68 0.02 17.91 -8.18
C GLN A 68 1.26 17.03 -8.40
N ALA A 69 2.44 17.55 -8.06
CA ALA A 69 3.69 16.77 -8.14
C ALA A 69 3.73 15.56 -7.19
N SER A 70 2.95 15.57 -6.09
CA SER A 70 2.86 14.48 -5.12
C SER A 70 1.85 13.39 -5.48
N ILE A 71 0.92 13.65 -6.42
CA ILE A 71 -0.15 12.71 -6.78
C ILE A 71 0.39 11.31 -7.18
N PRO A 72 1.44 11.19 -8.03
CA PRO A 72 1.97 9.87 -8.39
C PRO A 72 2.44 9.05 -7.18
N ASP A 73 3.11 9.70 -6.22
CA ASP A 73 3.56 9.05 -4.98
C ASP A 73 2.37 8.58 -4.14
N LEU A 74 1.35 9.44 -3.98
CA LEU A 74 0.13 9.13 -3.23
C LEU A 74 -0.63 7.96 -3.85
N ILE A 75 -0.69 7.88 -5.18
CA ILE A 75 -1.30 6.75 -5.88
C ILE A 75 -0.53 5.46 -5.55
N THR A 76 0.81 5.48 -5.61
CA THR A 76 1.60 4.29 -5.27
C THR A 76 1.46 3.91 -3.80
N TYR A 77 1.43 4.87 -2.88
CA TYR A 77 1.15 4.58 -1.47
C TYR A 77 -0.25 3.98 -1.28
N GLY A 78 -1.26 4.51 -1.99
CA GLY A 78 -2.60 3.93 -2.04
C GLY A 78 -2.61 2.46 -2.49
N ARG A 79 -1.81 2.11 -3.49
CA ARG A 79 -1.67 0.71 -3.95
C ARG A 79 -1.05 -0.19 -2.90
N ILE A 80 0.04 0.27 -2.27
CA ILE A 80 0.70 -0.50 -1.21
C ILE A 80 -0.29 -0.74 -0.06
N LEU A 81 -1.06 0.28 0.33
CA LEU A 81 -2.09 0.15 1.35
C LEU A 81 -3.18 -0.84 0.95
N GLN A 82 -3.66 -0.79 -0.29
CA GLN A 82 -4.68 -1.71 -0.77
C GLN A 82 -4.20 -3.17 -0.71
N VAL A 83 -2.95 -3.43 -1.09
CA VAL A 83 -2.33 -4.76 -0.99
C VAL A 83 -2.23 -5.20 0.46
N ILE A 84 -1.69 -4.35 1.33
CA ILE A 84 -1.54 -4.65 2.76
C ILE A 84 -2.89 -4.92 3.41
N TRP A 85 -3.88 -4.07 3.15
CA TRP A 85 -5.25 -4.19 3.63
C TRP A 85 -5.85 -5.53 3.22
N SER A 86 -5.80 -5.86 1.93
CA SER A 86 -6.35 -7.12 1.43
C SER A 86 -5.65 -8.33 2.04
N CYS A 87 -4.32 -8.35 2.09
CA CYS A 87 -3.58 -9.47 2.68
C CYS A 87 -3.80 -9.57 4.21
N HIS A 88 -3.95 -8.46 4.92
CA HIS A 88 -4.24 -8.45 6.34
C HIS A 88 -5.59 -9.07 6.65
N TRP A 89 -6.64 -8.68 5.92
CA TRP A 89 -7.98 -9.26 6.14
C TRP A 89 -8.09 -10.72 5.72
N GLN A 90 -7.27 -11.20 4.78
CA GLN A 90 -7.15 -12.64 4.52
C GLN A 90 -6.59 -13.41 5.72
N VAL A 91 -5.65 -12.82 6.46
CA VAL A 91 -5.14 -13.42 7.70
C VAL A 91 -6.23 -13.44 8.77
N VAL A 92 -6.96 -12.33 8.93
CA VAL A 92 -7.99 -12.18 9.96
C VAL A 92 -9.22 -13.06 9.70
N PHE A 93 -9.78 -13.03 8.49
CA PHE A 93 -11.04 -13.70 8.18
C PHE A 93 -10.85 -15.12 7.63
N ASP A 94 -9.84 -15.31 6.77
CA ASP A 94 -9.65 -16.60 6.09
C ASP A 94 -8.66 -17.51 6.86
N GLN A 95 -8.18 -17.08 8.03
CA GLN A 95 -7.14 -17.75 8.82
C GLN A 95 -5.89 -18.09 8.00
N ALA A 96 -5.62 -17.32 6.95
CA ALA A 96 -4.43 -17.48 6.13
C ALA A 96 -3.17 -17.05 6.89
N THR A 97 -2.00 -17.52 6.46
CA THR A 97 -0.73 -16.99 6.95
C THR A 97 -0.27 -15.81 6.09
N TRP A 98 0.39 -14.84 6.71
CA TRP A 98 0.98 -13.73 5.96
C TRP A 98 2.05 -14.25 4.98
N SER A 99 1.89 -13.88 3.71
CA SER A 99 2.82 -14.26 2.64
C SER A 99 3.36 -13.01 1.94
N HIS A 100 4.64 -12.74 2.15
CA HIS A 100 5.38 -11.69 1.44
C HIS A 100 5.31 -11.89 -0.07
N ALA A 101 5.45 -13.13 -0.56
CA ALA A 101 5.38 -13.43 -1.99
C ALA A 101 4.01 -13.07 -2.59
N ASN A 102 2.91 -13.39 -1.89
CA ASN A 102 1.56 -13.02 -2.32
C ASN A 102 1.39 -11.49 -2.39
N ALA A 103 1.79 -10.78 -1.32
CA ALA A 103 1.74 -9.32 -1.29
C ALA A 103 2.56 -8.69 -2.44
N MET A 104 3.77 -9.21 -2.69
CA MET A 104 4.63 -8.75 -3.78
C MET A 104 4.05 -9.02 -5.17
N ASN A 105 3.46 -10.19 -5.39
CA ASN A 105 2.82 -10.53 -6.66
C ASN A 105 1.62 -9.60 -6.93
N ARG A 106 0.80 -9.33 -5.91
CA ARG A 106 -0.33 -8.39 -6.02
C ARG A 106 0.12 -6.98 -6.35
N LEU A 107 1.19 -6.50 -5.70
CA LEU A 107 1.76 -5.19 -5.98
C LEU A 107 2.27 -5.09 -7.43
N ARG A 108 2.99 -6.10 -7.93
CA ARG A 108 3.45 -6.16 -9.33
C ARG A 108 2.31 -6.20 -10.33
N ASN A 109 1.27 -7.00 -10.06
CA ASN A 109 0.12 -7.12 -10.95
C ASN A 109 -0.68 -5.82 -11.03
N SER A 110 -0.81 -5.09 -9.91
CA SER A 110 -1.47 -3.77 -9.89
C SER A 110 -0.77 -2.75 -10.80
N GLU A 111 0.55 -2.86 -10.92
CA GLU A 111 1.39 -1.98 -11.75
C GLU A 111 1.36 -2.36 -13.23
N CYS A 112 1.36 -3.66 -13.54
CA CYS A 112 1.20 -4.17 -14.90
C CYS A 112 -0.17 -3.74 -15.49
N TYR A 113 -1.24 -3.90 -14.72
CA TYR A 113 -2.59 -3.50 -15.13
C TYR A 113 -2.63 -2.02 -15.55
N ARG A 114 -2.03 -1.12 -14.77
CA ARG A 114 -1.99 0.30 -15.11
C ARG A 114 -1.22 0.58 -16.40
N LYS A 115 -0.03 -0.01 -16.57
CA LYS A 115 0.77 0.21 -17.79
C LYS A 115 0.00 -0.18 -19.05
N ASN A 116 -0.83 -1.23 -18.95
CA ASN A 116 -1.68 -1.65 -20.04
C ASN A 116 -2.82 -0.64 -20.30
N VAL A 117 -3.48 -0.13 -19.26
CA VAL A 117 -4.54 0.88 -19.39
C VAL A 117 -4.01 2.19 -19.98
N GLU A 118 -2.89 2.72 -19.46
CA GLU A 118 -2.28 3.94 -19.99
C GLU A 118 -1.76 3.76 -21.42
N GLY A 119 -1.23 2.58 -21.74
CA GLY A 119 -0.82 2.23 -23.11
C GLY A 119 -2.00 2.10 -24.08
N GLU A 120 -3.17 1.66 -23.61
CA GLU A 120 -4.41 1.60 -24.40
C GLU A 120 -5.05 2.99 -24.58
N GLU A 121 -5.03 3.85 -23.57
CA GLU A 121 -5.55 5.23 -23.65
C GLU A 121 -4.68 6.09 -24.58
N GLY A 122 -3.35 6.04 -24.44
CA GLY A 122 -2.44 6.75 -25.36
C GLY A 122 -2.55 6.26 -26.81
N ARG A 123 -2.91 4.99 -27.04
CA ARG A 123 -3.16 4.46 -28.39
C ARG A 123 -4.47 4.98 -29.00
N LYS A 124 -5.49 5.25 -28.19
CA LYS A 124 -6.78 5.80 -28.63
C LYS A 124 -6.69 7.30 -28.96
N GLU A 125 -5.88 8.07 -28.24
CA GLU A 125 -5.65 9.48 -28.55
C GLU A 125 -4.90 9.69 -29.87
N VAL A 126 -3.93 8.82 -30.19
CA VAL A 126 -3.19 8.88 -31.48
C VAL A 126 -4.07 8.52 -32.69
N GLN A 127 -5.16 7.77 -32.49
CA GLN A 127 -6.08 7.35 -33.56
C GLN A 127 -7.25 8.32 -33.82
N THR A 128 -7.37 9.40 -33.04
CA THR A 128 -8.49 10.37 -33.16
C THR A 128 -8.09 11.74 -33.71
N THR A 129 -6.84 11.90 -34.12
CA THR A 129 -6.37 13.06 -34.90
C THR A 129 -6.19 12.67 -36.37
N ASP A 130 -7.29 12.65 -37.12
CA ASP A 130 -7.33 12.74 -38.59
C ASP A 130 -8.61 13.51 -38.99
#